data_AF-A0A241V5H0-F1
#
_entry.id   AF-A0A241V5H0-F1
#
_cell.length_a   1.000
_cell.length_b   1.000
_cell.length_c   1.000
_cell.angle_alpha   90.00
_cell.angle_beta   90.00
_cell.angle_gamma   90.00
#
_symmetry.space_group_name_H-M   'P 1'
#
loop_
_entity.id
_entity.type
_entity.pdbx_description
1 polymer ?
#
loop_
_entity_poly.entity_id
_entity_poly.type
_entity_poly.pdbx_seq_one_letter_code
_entity_poly.pdbx_strand_id
1 'polypeptide(L)'
;MKFLSKKQREHAARIKQFRECSVQKENSLRKHRKQKIRGKQKKASDIKTIIDLKLPHHINILSPKARKSLRKVTTKFRKYYYRGDVCIRLDFSDTKQMFADGTLYLLAELETLTLINPAITFKIIPSKEKIVNQVLAQTGILKLLKQTLKFDDDEFDESVKYWSYASGYNSEIDSADSMLDDFEQILSEDTSKNVFTSLTEALTNCHHHAYEEKRYSTEAKSIKKWWLFSQERDGVLTVCVCDLGIGIPRSLTRNTPSVKEDWFGRLKAFIKLNKEKYNNDSAAIKAAIEIGNTRTNLPNRGKGLNQIINKINTMTGHKVSIAILSNYGSYIINRGFVTDLPTTDIIDAIAVPYTESIDGTVIVWQIPLDKQNVDALVKSDE
;
A
#
# COMPACT_ATOMS: atom_id res chain seq x y z
N MET A 1 29.44 -39.41 -71.99
CA MET A 1 29.93 -38.52 -70.90
C MET A 1 31.23 -39.09 -70.37
N LYS A 2 32.35 -38.34 -70.42
CA LYS A 2 33.64 -38.81 -69.89
C LYS A 2 33.60 -38.79 -68.36
N PHE A 3 33.70 -39.95 -67.72
CA PHE A 3 33.75 -40.07 -66.27
C PHE A 3 35.06 -39.49 -65.73
N LEU A 4 34.98 -38.56 -64.77
CA LEU A 4 36.15 -37.99 -64.10
C LEU A 4 36.96 -39.10 -63.41
N SER A 5 38.28 -39.06 -63.60
CA SER A 5 39.21 -39.99 -62.93
C SER A 5 39.18 -39.80 -61.41
N LYS A 6 39.55 -40.83 -60.65
CA LYS A 6 39.57 -40.81 -59.18
C LYS A 6 40.34 -39.60 -58.62
N LYS A 7 41.51 -39.28 -59.19
CA LYS A 7 42.32 -38.10 -58.82
C LYS A 7 41.60 -36.76 -59.08
N GLN A 8 40.86 -36.65 -60.18
CA GLN A 8 40.11 -35.43 -60.48
C GLN A 8 38.91 -35.23 -59.53
N ARG A 9 38.24 -36.32 -59.12
CA ARG A 9 37.17 -36.27 -58.11
C ARG A 9 37.70 -35.85 -56.73
N GLU A 10 38.84 -36.39 -56.32
CA GLU A 10 39.50 -36.04 -55.05
C GLU A 10 39.95 -34.56 -55.04
N HIS A 11 40.50 -34.07 -56.16
CA HIS A 11 40.88 -32.66 -56.31
C HIS A 11 39.67 -31.71 -56.25
N ALA A 12 38.58 -32.04 -56.97
CA ALA A 12 37.36 -31.25 -56.94
C ALA A 12 36.70 -31.24 -55.55
N ALA A 13 36.74 -32.38 -54.83
CA ALA A 13 36.25 -32.48 -53.45
C ALA A 13 37.05 -31.57 -52.50
N ARG A 14 38.38 -31.54 -52.61
CA ARG A 14 39.24 -30.63 -51.81
C ARG A 14 38.95 -29.16 -52.09
N ILE A 15 38.79 -28.77 -53.35
CA ILE A 15 38.47 -27.38 -53.71
C ILE A 15 37.09 -26.99 -53.16
N LYS A 16 36.10 -27.88 -53.27
CA LYS A 16 34.76 -27.66 -52.70
C LYS A 16 34.83 -27.48 -51.19
N GLN A 17 35.56 -28.34 -50.48
CA GLN A 17 35.73 -28.27 -49.03
C GLN A 17 36.44 -26.97 -48.59
N PHE A 18 37.46 -26.52 -49.34
CA PHE A 18 38.16 -25.25 -49.07
C PHE A 18 37.24 -24.03 -49.27
N ARG A 19 36.43 -24.04 -50.35
CA ARG A 19 35.43 -22.99 -50.62
C ARG A 19 34.33 -22.97 -49.56
N GLU A 20 33.82 -24.13 -49.17
CA GLU A 20 32.81 -24.25 -48.11
C GLU A 20 33.34 -23.77 -46.75
N CYS A 21 34.58 -24.10 -46.40
CA CYS A 21 35.21 -23.63 -45.17
C CYS A 21 35.37 -22.10 -45.15
N SER A 22 35.77 -21.50 -46.28
CA SER A 22 35.91 -20.05 -46.43
C SER A 22 34.56 -19.32 -46.29
N VAL A 23 33.51 -19.86 -46.92
CA VAL A 23 32.14 -19.32 -46.82
C VAL A 23 31.59 -19.47 -45.39
N GLN A 24 31.83 -20.61 -44.73
CA GLN A 24 31.42 -20.82 -43.34
C GLN A 24 32.11 -19.83 -42.38
N LYS A 25 33.40 -19.57 -42.58
CA LYS A 25 34.17 -18.59 -41.78
C LYS A 25 33.63 -17.17 -41.97
N GLU A 26 33.34 -16.77 -43.20
CA GLU A 26 32.77 -15.45 -43.49
C GLU A 26 31.35 -15.29 -42.91
N ASN A 27 30.50 -16.32 -43.02
CA ASN A 27 29.16 -16.33 -42.43
C ASN A 27 29.20 -16.25 -40.89
N SER A 28 30.15 -16.93 -40.25
CA SER A 28 30.38 -16.84 -38.81
C SER A 28 30.76 -15.42 -38.39
N LEU A 29 31.70 -14.79 -39.10
CA LEU A 29 32.13 -13.40 -38.85
C LEU A 29 30.99 -12.39 -39.04
N ARG A 30 30.16 -12.56 -40.08
CA ARG A 30 28.96 -11.73 -40.33
C ARG A 30 27.92 -11.89 -39.21
N LYS A 31 27.70 -13.11 -38.71
CA LYS A 31 26.79 -13.40 -37.58
C LYS A 31 27.28 -12.73 -36.29
N HIS A 32 28.59 -12.81 -36.02
CA HIS A 32 29.22 -12.15 -34.86
C HIS A 32 29.12 -10.62 -34.93
N ARG A 33 29.36 -10.02 -36.11
CA ARG A 33 29.17 -8.56 -36.32
C ARG A 33 27.70 -8.15 -36.11
N LYS A 34 26.74 -8.89 -36.65
CA LYS A 34 25.29 -8.64 -36.43
C LYS A 34 24.91 -8.75 -34.95
N GLN A 35 25.45 -9.72 -34.21
CA GLN A 35 25.25 -9.83 -32.75
C GLN A 35 25.85 -8.66 -31.98
N LYS A 36 27.06 -8.21 -32.33
CA LYS A 36 27.70 -7.03 -31.71
C LYS A 36 26.91 -5.74 -31.95
N ILE A 37 26.38 -5.55 -33.16
CA ILE A 37 25.55 -4.39 -33.50
C ILE A 37 24.22 -4.44 -32.74
N ARG A 38 23.54 -5.60 -32.70
CA ARG A 38 22.33 -5.80 -31.88
C ARG A 38 22.58 -5.58 -30.39
N GLY A 39 23.70 -6.05 -29.86
CA GLY A 39 24.08 -5.82 -28.45
C GLY A 39 24.35 -4.35 -28.13
N LYS A 40 24.94 -3.59 -29.06
CA LYS A 40 25.11 -2.12 -28.92
C LYS A 40 23.79 -1.37 -29.02
N GLN A 41 22.89 -1.75 -29.92
CA GLN A 41 21.55 -1.17 -30.03
C GLN A 41 20.70 -1.45 -28.78
N LYS A 42 20.79 -2.67 -28.21
CA LYS A 42 20.11 -3.04 -26.95
C LYS A 42 20.65 -2.24 -25.75
N LYS A 43 21.97 -2.04 -25.67
CA LYS A 43 22.60 -1.20 -24.62
C LYS A 43 22.21 0.28 -24.71
N ALA A 44 21.99 0.82 -25.91
CA ALA A 44 21.54 2.19 -26.09
C ALA A 44 20.05 2.39 -25.70
N SER A 45 19.20 1.36 -25.90
CA SER A 45 17.81 1.36 -25.43
C SER A 45 17.65 1.12 -23.92
N ASP A 46 18.71 0.74 -23.21
CA ASP A 46 18.70 0.43 -21.77
C ASP A 46 19.13 1.62 -20.88
N ILE A 47 19.50 2.77 -21.45
CA ILE A 47 19.88 3.95 -20.66
C ILE A 47 18.62 4.55 -20.05
N LYS A 48 18.40 4.28 -18.77
CA LYS A 48 17.28 4.83 -18.02
C LYS A 48 17.61 6.18 -17.41
N THR A 49 16.69 7.13 -17.54
CA THR A 49 16.68 8.39 -16.79
C THR A 49 16.50 8.08 -15.31
N ILE A 50 17.49 8.44 -14.48
CA ILE A 50 17.40 8.28 -13.03
C ILE A 50 16.66 9.47 -12.43
N ILE A 51 15.60 9.20 -11.68
CA ILE A 51 14.83 10.20 -10.94
C ILE A 51 15.06 10.00 -9.46
N ASP A 52 15.65 10.99 -8.82
CA ASP A 52 15.93 10.97 -7.39
C ASP A 52 14.76 11.50 -6.57
N LEU A 53 14.28 10.66 -5.66
CA LEU A 53 13.20 10.99 -4.74
C LEU A 53 13.65 10.74 -3.31
N LYS A 54 13.92 11.84 -2.59
CA LYS A 54 14.26 11.82 -1.17
C LYS A 54 13.02 11.59 -0.31
N LEU A 55 13.05 10.55 0.52
CA LEU A 55 11.97 10.21 1.43
C LEU A 55 12.04 11.06 2.70
N PRO A 56 10.90 11.29 3.39
CA PRO A 56 10.89 12.11 4.59
C PRO A 56 11.55 11.41 5.79
N HIS A 57 11.90 12.21 6.81
CA HIS A 57 12.44 11.71 8.08
C HIS A 57 11.48 10.73 8.79
N HIS A 58 10.18 10.99 8.72
CA HIS A 58 9.14 10.11 9.29
C HIS A 58 8.16 9.73 8.18
N ILE A 59 8.00 8.43 7.93
CA ILE A 59 7.00 7.91 7.00
C ILE A 59 5.70 7.69 7.79
N ASN A 60 4.82 8.70 7.79
CA ASN A 60 3.59 8.76 8.59
C ASN A 60 2.56 9.65 7.84
N ILE A 61 1.26 9.35 7.98
CA ILE A 61 0.17 10.15 7.38
C ILE A 61 -0.79 10.78 8.39
N LEU A 62 -0.71 10.43 9.67
CA LEU A 62 -1.42 11.08 10.79
C LEU A 62 -0.82 12.45 11.17
N SER A 63 0.50 12.61 11.10
CA SER A 63 1.13 13.92 11.36
C SER A 63 0.99 14.82 10.13
N PRO A 64 0.43 16.05 10.24
CA PRO A 64 0.26 16.94 9.09
C PRO A 64 1.57 17.26 8.36
N LYS A 65 2.67 17.45 9.10
CA LYS A 65 4.00 17.74 8.55
C LYS A 65 4.59 16.52 7.82
N ALA A 66 4.47 15.33 8.41
CA ALA A 66 4.96 14.09 7.81
C ALA A 66 4.15 13.74 6.55
N ARG A 67 2.81 13.80 6.65
CA ARG A 67 1.89 13.60 5.52
C ARG A 67 2.24 14.51 4.36
N LYS A 68 2.43 15.81 4.61
CA LYS A 68 2.81 16.76 3.56
C LYS A 68 4.10 16.39 2.86
N SER A 69 5.08 15.94 3.63
CA SER A 69 6.40 15.57 3.11
C SER A 69 6.34 14.26 2.30
N LEU A 70 5.58 13.26 2.77
CA LEU A 70 5.37 12.00 2.07
C LEU A 70 4.59 12.22 0.76
N ARG A 71 3.54 13.05 0.80
CA ARG A 71 2.70 13.36 -0.37
C ARG A 71 3.43 14.11 -1.47
N LYS A 72 4.40 14.96 -1.13
CA LYS A 72 5.30 15.57 -2.12
C LYS A 72 6.08 14.52 -2.94
N VAL A 73 6.37 13.36 -2.35
CA VAL A 73 7.05 12.26 -3.04
C VAL A 73 6.06 11.44 -3.85
N THR A 74 5.01 10.92 -3.22
CA THR A 74 4.05 10.01 -3.88
C THR A 74 3.30 10.67 -5.03
N THR A 75 3.01 11.98 -4.95
CA THR A 75 2.39 12.72 -6.06
C THR A 75 3.26 12.71 -7.32
N LYS A 76 4.59 12.65 -7.18
CA LYS A 76 5.50 12.58 -8.33
C LYS A 76 5.43 11.25 -9.07
N PHE A 77 5.02 10.15 -8.42
CA PHE A 77 4.92 8.84 -9.06
C PHE A 77 4.03 8.87 -10.31
N ARG A 78 2.94 9.65 -10.27
CA ARG A 78 2.00 9.81 -11.40
C ARG A 78 2.66 10.31 -12.68
N LYS A 79 3.70 11.15 -12.56
CA LYS A 79 4.46 11.67 -13.72
C LYS A 79 5.19 10.56 -14.47
N TYR A 80 5.31 9.38 -13.87
CA TYR A 80 6.07 8.25 -14.40
C TYR A 80 5.20 7.02 -14.68
N TYR A 81 3.87 7.12 -14.60
CA TYR A 81 2.96 6.00 -14.88
C TYR A 81 3.07 5.44 -16.31
N TYR A 82 3.53 6.25 -17.27
CA TYR A 82 3.60 5.85 -18.67
C TYR A 82 5.01 6.03 -19.28
N ARG A 83 6.04 6.18 -18.43
CA ARG A 83 7.43 6.34 -18.88
C ARG A 83 8.22 5.03 -18.73
N GLY A 84 8.56 4.39 -19.85
CA GLY A 84 9.34 3.15 -19.87
C GLY A 84 10.85 3.34 -19.66
N ASP A 85 11.35 4.57 -19.82
CA ASP A 85 12.76 4.94 -19.78
C ASP A 85 13.22 5.40 -18.39
N VAL A 86 12.42 5.21 -17.34
CA VAL A 86 12.67 5.77 -16.01
C VAL A 86 13.14 4.72 -15.01
N CYS A 87 14.14 5.09 -14.21
CA CYS A 87 14.50 4.41 -12.97
C CYS A 87 14.30 5.37 -11.79
N ILE A 88 13.40 5.05 -10.87
CA ILE A 88 13.20 5.85 -9.65
C ILE A 88 14.21 5.38 -8.60
N ARG A 89 15.06 6.28 -8.12
CA ARG A 89 15.92 6.03 -6.96
C ARG A 89 15.26 6.64 -5.72
N LEU A 90 14.78 5.76 -4.84
CA LEU A 90 14.18 6.13 -3.56
C LEU A 90 15.30 6.26 -2.53
N ASP A 91 15.46 7.46 -1.99
CA ASP A 91 16.52 7.78 -1.03
C ASP A 91 15.99 7.87 0.40
N PHE A 92 16.29 6.84 1.20
CA PHE A 92 15.93 6.73 2.61
C PHE A 92 17.04 7.17 3.56
N SER A 93 18.16 7.72 3.08
CA SER A 93 19.35 8.04 3.89
C SER A 93 19.07 8.92 5.12
N ASP A 94 18.02 9.75 5.05
CA ASP A 94 17.57 10.61 6.14
C ASP A 94 16.30 10.11 6.84
N THR A 95 15.67 9.03 6.38
CA THR A 95 14.48 8.44 7.01
C THR A 95 14.87 7.81 8.34
N LYS A 96 14.26 8.31 9.43
CA LYS A 96 14.51 7.90 10.81
C LYS A 96 13.52 6.87 11.33
N GLN A 97 12.26 6.96 10.89
CA GLN A 97 11.23 6.06 11.38
C GLN A 97 10.15 5.81 10.33
N MET A 98 9.59 4.61 10.37
CA MET A 98 8.49 4.16 9.53
C MET A 98 7.33 3.74 10.43
N PHE A 99 6.15 4.31 10.21
CA PHE A 99 4.93 4.00 10.95
C PHE A 99 4.01 3.17 10.06
N ALA A 100 3.19 2.28 10.65
CA ALA A 100 2.37 1.35 9.89
C ALA A 100 1.45 2.05 8.88
N ASP A 101 0.81 3.16 9.27
CA ASP A 101 -0.08 3.97 8.44
C ASP A 101 0.63 4.53 7.19
N GLY A 102 1.75 5.23 7.39
CA GLY A 102 2.50 5.86 6.30
C GLY A 102 3.22 4.84 5.43
N THR A 103 3.68 3.73 6.02
CA THR A 103 4.41 2.68 5.30
C THR A 103 3.47 1.89 4.40
N LEU A 104 2.28 1.53 4.90
CA LEU A 104 1.24 0.87 4.10
C LEU A 104 0.84 1.74 2.92
N TYR A 105 0.63 3.03 3.18
CA TYR A 105 0.30 4.00 2.15
C TYR A 105 1.39 4.12 1.07
N LEU A 106 2.67 4.19 1.48
CA LEU A 106 3.79 4.22 0.55
C LEU A 106 3.87 2.92 -0.27
N LEU A 107 3.71 1.76 0.37
CA LEU A 107 3.67 0.46 -0.31
C LEU A 107 2.56 0.43 -1.36
N ALA A 108 1.35 0.88 -1.01
CA ALA A 108 0.20 0.91 -1.92
C ALA A 108 0.45 1.77 -3.17
N GLU A 109 1.02 2.97 -2.99
CA GLU A 109 1.35 3.87 -4.11
C GLU A 109 2.47 3.28 -5.00
N LEU A 110 3.48 2.63 -4.39
CA LEU A 110 4.55 1.96 -5.12
C LEU A 110 4.05 0.74 -5.90
N GLU A 111 3.20 -0.09 -5.30
CA GLU A 111 2.66 -1.26 -5.97
C GLU A 111 1.75 -0.83 -7.12
N THR A 112 0.88 0.15 -6.90
CA THR A 112 0.05 0.75 -7.95
C THR A 112 0.91 1.26 -9.11
N LEU A 113 2.01 1.95 -8.82
CA LEU A 113 2.96 2.41 -9.83
C LEU A 113 3.55 1.24 -10.64
N THR A 114 3.94 0.14 -9.97
CA THR A 114 4.50 -1.04 -10.65
C THR A 114 3.46 -1.79 -11.50
N LEU A 115 2.20 -1.81 -11.06
CA LEU A 115 1.08 -2.44 -11.77
C LEU A 115 0.63 -1.64 -12.99
N ILE A 116 0.72 -0.30 -12.93
CA ILE A 116 0.41 0.59 -14.05
C ILE A 116 1.59 0.66 -15.03
N ASN A 117 2.82 0.69 -14.51
CA ASN A 117 4.04 0.75 -15.32
C ASN A 117 4.97 -0.46 -15.07
N PRO A 118 4.77 -1.60 -15.74
CA PRO A 118 5.64 -2.76 -15.59
C PRO A 118 7.09 -2.53 -16.05
N ALA A 119 7.34 -1.49 -16.86
CA ALA A 119 8.66 -1.16 -17.38
C ALA A 119 9.50 -0.30 -16.42
N ILE A 120 8.88 0.31 -15.41
CA ILE A 120 9.59 1.13 -14.44
C ILE A 120 10.53 0.27 -13.60
N THR A 121 11.68 0.81 -13.24
CA THR A 121 12.65 0.14 -12.36
C THR A 121 13.01 1.01 -11.19
N PHE A 122 13.51 0.38 -10.13
CA PHE A 122 13.82 1.08 -8.89
C PHE A 122 15.27 0.86 -8.47
N LYS A 123 15.77 1.80 -7.69
CA LYS A 123 16.96 1.68 -6.84
C LYS A 123 16.62 2.23 -5.47
N ILE A 124 17.28 1.73 -4.43
CA ILE A 124 17.14 2.23 -3.07
C ILE A 124 18.50 2.72 -2.58
N ILE A 125 18.51 3.89 -1.95
CA ILE A 125 19.59 4.30 -1.05
C ILE A 125 19.08 3.98 0.36
N PRO A 126 19.73 3.05 1.09
CA PRO A 126 19.26 2.60 2.40
C PRO A 126 19.32 3.73 3.42
N SER A 127 18.52 3.60 4.49
CA SER A 127 18.61 4.48 5.65
C SER A 127 19.88 4.20 6.44
N LYS A 128 20.33 5.22 7.18
CA LYS A 128 21.33 5.07 8.26
C LYS A 128 20.76 4.30 9.46
N GLU A 129 19.44 4.29 9.63
CA GLU A 129 18.77 3.54 10.68
C GLU A 129 18.52 2.09 10.24
N LYS A 130 19.09 1.13 10.97
CA LYS A 130 18.95 -0.31 10.68
C LYS A 130 17.50 -0.77 10.68
N ILE A 131 16.71 -0.31 11.67
CA ILE A 131 15.29 -0.65 11.83
C ILE A 131 14.50 -0.26 10.57
N VAL A 132 14.76 0.92 9.99
CA VAL A 132 14.08 1.35 8.75
C VAL A 132 14.36 0.37 7.61
N ASN A 133 15.61 -0.07 7.44
CA ASN A 133 15.97 -1.02 6.40
C ASN A 133 15.32 -2.40 6.61
N GLN A 134 15.21 -2.85 7.87
CA GLN A 134 14.51 -4.08 8.22
C GLN A 134 13.00 -3.98 7.95
N VAL A 135 12.36 -2.85 8.28
CA VAL A 135 10.94 -2.60 7.93
C VAL A 135 10.73 -2.66 6.42
N LEU A 136 11.63 -2.08 5.61
CA LEU A 136 11.55 -2.19 4.14
C LEU A 136 11.58 -3.65 3.66
N ALA A 137 12.37 -4.51 4.30
CA ALA A 137 12.43 -5.93 3.99
C ALA A 137 11.17 -6.65 4.45
N GLN A 138 10.80 -6.49 5.72
CA GLN A 138 9.69 -7.17 6.38
C GLN A 138 8.33 -6.85 5.73
N THR A 139 8.10 -5.59 5.37
CA THR A 139 6.87 -5.16 4.70
C THR A 139 6.78 -5.58 3.24
N GLY A 140 7.82 -6.20 2.69
CA GLY A 140 7.87 -6.64 1.30
C GLY A 140 8.17 -5.52 0.28
N ILE A 141 8.44 -4.28 0.72
CA ILE A 141 8.80 -3.16 -0.18
C ILE A 141 10.06 -3.50 -0.99
N LEU A 142 11.11 -4.07 -0.37
CA LEU A 142 12.30 -4.49 -1.13
C LEU A 142 11.97 -5.52 -2.21
N LYS A 143 11.14 -6.52 -1.87
CA LYS A 143 10.70 -7.57 -2.80
C LYS A 143 9.89 -6.99 -3.95
N LEU A 144 8.93 -6.10 -3.67
CA LEU A 144 8.13 -5.39 -4.66
C LEU A 144 9.02 -4.64 -5.66
N LEU A 145 10.03 -3.94 -5.15
CA LEU A 145 10.94 -3.11 -5.95
C LEU A 145 12.12 -3.90 -6.54
N LYS A 146 12.14 -5.23 -6.36
CA LYS A 146 13.22 -6.14 -6.81
C LYS A 146 14.60 -5.67 -6.33
N GLN A 147 14.66 -5.16 -5.10
CA GLN A 147 15.89 -4.75 -4.42
C GLN A 147 16.23 -5.78 -3.33
N THR A 148 17.50 -5.81 -2.97
CA THR A 148 17.99 -6.63 -1.86
C THR A 148 18.95 -5.79 -1.04
N LEU A 149 18.79 -5.82 0.27
CA LEU A 149 19.74 -5.27 1.23
C LEU A 149 20.37 -6.44 1.98
N LYS A 150 21.65 -6.30 2.32
CA LYS A 150 22.32 -7.22 3.24
C LYS A 150 22.14 -6.68 4.65
N PHE A 151 21.85 -7.58 5.57
CA PHE A 151 21.79 -7.30 6.99
C PHE A 151 22.94 -8.05 7.64
N ASP A 152 23.64 -7.39 8.56
CA ASP A 152 24.79 -7.97 9.26
C ASP A 152 24.35 -8.90 10.41
N ASP A 153 23.08 -8.79 10.83
CA ASP A 153 22.50 -9.55 11.94
C ASP A 153 21.60 -10.66 11.41
N ASP A 154 21.68 -11.82 12.07
CA ASP A 154 20.86 -12.99 11.75
C ASP A 154 19.38 -12.80 12.12
N GLU A 155 19.07 -11.88 13.04
CA GLU A 155 17.70 -11.59 13.50
C GLU A 155 17.29 -10.12 13.31
N PHE A 156 16.00 -9.92 13.01
CA PHE A 156 15.38 -8.59 12.93
C PHE A 156 15.14 -8.03 14.34
N ASP A 157 15.07 -6.70 14.44
CA ASP A 157 14.70 -6.04 15.69
C ASP A 157 13.29 -6.48 16.15
N GLU A 158 13.06 -6.63 17.45
CA GLU A 158 11.77 -7.04 18.03
C GLU A 158 10.61 -6.17 17.53
N SER A 159 10.84 -4.87 17.33
CA SER A 159 9.81 -3.94 16.82
C SER A 159 9.45 -4.15 15.33
N VAL A 160 10.20 -5.01 14.63
CA VAL A 160 10.05 -5.34 13.22
C VAL A 160 9.57 -6.77 13.00
N LYS A 161 9.96 -7.74 13.85
CA LYS A 161 9.61 -9.17 13.69
C LYS A 161 8.11 -9.41 13.46
N TYR A 162 7.26 -8.66 14.16
CA TYR A 162 5.80 -8.86 14.18
C TYR A 162 5.02 -7.95 13.23
N TRP A 163 5.64 -7.51 12.12
CA TRP A 163 4.89 -6.89 11.03
C TRP A 163 4.38 -7.97 10.07
N SER A 164 3.09 -7.89 9.73
CA SER A 164 2.48 -8.73 8.71
C SER A 164 1.79 -7.88 7.64
N TYR A 165 1.74 -8.43 6.42
CA TYR A 165 1.17 -7.78 5.24
C TYR A 165 0.22 -8.71 4.50
N ALA A 166 -0.97 -8.21 4.19
CA ALA A 166 -1.93 -8.85 3.33
C ALA A 166 -2.50 -7.85 2.30
N SER A 167 -3.01 -8.36 1.19
CA SER A 167 -3.63 -7.53 0.16
C SER A 167 -4.55 -8.34 -0.73
N GLY A 168 -5.59 -7.70 -1.27
CA GLY A 168 -6.58 -8.37 -2.10
C GLY A 168 -7.33 -7.44 -3.04
N TYR A 169 -8.12 -8.03 -3.94
CA TYR A 169 -8.92 -7.31 -4.95
C TYR A 169 -10.43 -7.37 -4.66
N ASN A 170 -10.87 -8.35 -3.88
CA ASN A 170 -12.27 -8.60 -3.53
C ASN A 170 -12.56 -8.14 -2.09
N SER A 171 -13.81 -8.22 -1.64
CA SER A 171 -14.18 -7.90 -0.25
C SER A 171 -13.79 -8.99 0.76
N GLU A 172 -13.43 -10.18 0.28
CA GLU A 172 -13.05 -11.34 1.11
C GLU A 172 -11.65 -11.16 1.71
N ILE A 173 -11.51 -11.62 2.97
CA ILE A 173 -10.29 -11.46 3.76
C ILE A 173 -9.36 -12.67 3.68
N ASP A 174 -9.69 -13.68 2.87
CA ASP A 174 -8.97 -14.98 2.76
C ASP A 174 -7.45 -14.83 2.63
N SER A 175 -6.98 -13.80 1.92
CA SER A 175 -5.55 -13.50 1.79
C SER A 175 -4.85 -13.05 3.09
N ALA A 176 -5.59 -12.89 4.18
CA ALA A 176 -5.12 -12.46 5.49
C ALA A 176 -5.47 -13.49 6.60
N ASP A 177 -5.89 -14.70 6.27
CA ASP A 177 -6.26 -15.74 7.26
C ASP A 177 -5.16 -15.95 8.31
N SER A 178 -3.90 -16.10 7.88
CA SER A 178 -2.76 -16.22 8.81
C SER A 178 -2.62 -15.03 9.76
N MET A 179 -2.95 -13.82 9.30
CA MET A 179 -2.90 -12.62 10.15
C MET A 179 -4.02 -12.63 11.19
N LEU A 180 -5.19 -13.18 10.83
CA LEU A 180 -6.31 -13.33 11.75
C LEU A 180 -6.04 -14.42 12.78
N ASP A 181 -5.41 -15.52 12.38
CA ASP A 181 -4.93 -16.57 13.29
C ASP A 181 -3.98 -15.98 14.36
N ASP A 182 -3.04 -15.12 13.94
CA ASP A 182 -2.14 -14.41 14.85
C ASP A 182 -2.91 -13.52 15.84
N PHE A 183 -3.98 -12.85 15.39
CA PHE A 183 -4.81 -12.01 16.27
C PHE A 183 -5.53 -12.83 17.34
N GLU A 184 -6.02 -14.02 17.00
CA GLU A 184 -6.64 -14.92 17.97
C GLU A 184 -5.65 -15.39 19.05
N GLN A 185 -4.34 -15.38 18.77
CA GLN A 185 -3.32 -15.73 19.77
C GLN A 185 -3.03 -14.60 20.77
N ILE A 186 -3.25 -13.34 20.40
CA ILE A 186 -2.87 -12.17 21.23
C ILE A 186 -4.05 -11.35 21.75
N LEU A 187 -5.26 -11.57 21.22
CA LEU A 187 -6.50 -10.88 21.62
C LEU A 187 -7.50 -11.87 22.23
N SER A 188 -8.32 -11.39 23.16
CA SER A 188 -9.46 -12.13 23.67
C SER A 188 -10.44 -12.48 22.54
N GLU A 189 -11.24 -13.53 22.72
CA GLU A 189 -12.18 -14.01 21.69
C GLU A 189 -13.17 -12.91 21.25
N ASP A 190 -13.68 -12.10 22.18
CA ASP A 190 -14.58 -10.98 21.86
C ASP A 190 -13.85 -9.88 21.08
N THR A 191 -12.66 -9.48 21.53
CA THR A 191 -11.86 -8.46 20.84
C THR A 191 -11.49 -8.92 19.43
N SER A 192 -11.00 -10.16 19.26
CA SER A 192 -10.68 -10.73 17.95
C SER A 192 -11.88 -10.74 16.99
N LYS A 193 -13.06 -11.23 17.44
CA LYS A 193 -14.30 -11.22 16.64
C LYS A 193 -14.72 -9.81 16.22
N ASN A 194 -14.61 -8.84 17.12
CA ASN A 194 -14.97 -7.47 16.85
C ASN A 194 -13.97 -6.81 15.87
N VAL A 195 -12.67 -7.13 15.96
CA VAL A 195 -11.64 -6.73 14.99
C VAL A 195 -11.94 -7.31 13.62
N PHE A 196 -12.19 -8.62 13.53
CA PHE A 196 -12.55 -9.30 12.28
C PHE A 196 -13.77 -8.66 11.60
N THR A 197 -14.83 -8.39 12.38
CA THR A 197 -16.03 -7.70 11.90
C THR A 197 -15.69 -6.31 11.34
N SER A 198 -14.87 -5.55 12.06
CA SER A 198 -14.47 -4.19 11.67
C SER A 198 -13.62 -4.18 10.39
N LEU A 199 -12.71 -5.14 10.25
CA LEU A 199 -11.88 -5.31 9.06
C LEU A 199 -12.71 -5.71 7.85
N THR A 200 -13.59 -6.69 8.00
CA THR A 200 -14.48 -7.14 6.92
C THR A 200 -15.36 -5.99 6.41
N GLU A 201 -15.87 -5.15 7.31
CA GLU A 201 -16.64 -3.97 6.93
C GLU A 201 -15.78 -2.93 6.19
N ALA A 202 -14.53 -2.70 6.64
CA ALA A 202 -13.61 -1.80 5.95
C ALA A 202 -13.27 -2.30 4.53
N LEU A 203 -13.00 -3.60 4.36
CA LEU A 203 -12.72 -4.22 3.06
C LEU A 203 -13.95 -4.21 2.14
N THR A 204 -15.13 -4.44 2.69
CA THR A 204 -16.42 -4.33 1.99
C THR A 204 -16.65 -2.91 1.49
N ASN A 205 -16.35 -1.89 2.30
CA ASN A 205 -16.41 -0.49 1.89
C ASN A 205 -15.39 -0.16 0.79
N CYS A 206 -14.17 -0.71 0.86
CA CYS A 206 -13.20 -0.58 -0.22
C CYS A 206 -13.75 -1.14 -1.55
N HIS A 207 -14.16 -2.42 -1.55
CA HIS A 207 -14.63 -3.10 -2.75
C HIS A 207 -15.84 -2.40 -3.38
N HIS A 208 -16.81 -1.99 -2.55
CA HIS A 208 -18.04 -1.40 -3.03
C HIS A 208 -18.00 0.10 -3.28
N HIS A 209 -17.10 0.87 -2.66
CA HIS A 209 -17.18 2.34 -2.70
C HIS A 209 -15.88 3.03 -3.15
N ALA A 210 -14.72 2.44 -2.92
CA ALA A 210 -13.45 3.12 -3.20
C ALA A 210 -13.22 3.34 -4.71
N TYR A 211 -13.64 2.38 -5.55
CA TYR A 211 -13.26 2.32 -6.96
C TYR A 211 -14.42 2.44 -7.96
N GLU A 212 -15.47 3.16 -7.56
CA GLU A 212 -16.66 3.37 -8.39
C GLU A 212 -16.48 4.48 -9.45
N GLU A 213 -15.50 5.34 -9.22
CA GLU A 213 -15.06 6.38 -10.15
C GLU A 213 -13.54 6.32 -10.28
N LYS A 214 -13.01 7.07 -11.25
CA LYS A 214 -11.57 7.27 -11.37
C LYS A 214 -11.05 8.03 -10.15
N ARG A 215 -9.92 7.56 -9.62
CA ARG A 215 -9.16 8.23 -8.57
C ARG A 215 -8.74 9.63 -9.03
N TYR A 216 -8.29 9.73 -10.28
CA TYR A 216 -7.94 10.98 -10.97
C TYR A 216 -8.61 11.08 -12.34
N SER A 217 -8.90 12.29 -12.81
CA SER A 217 -9.42 12.50 -14.16
C SER A 217 -8.51 11.91 -15.25
N THR A 218 -7.19 11.95 -15.02
CA THR A 218 -6.16 11.43 -15.93
C THR A 218 -5.85 9.94 -15.74
N GLU A 219 -6.56 9.23 -14.84
CA GLU A 219 -6.31 7.81 -14.60
C GLU A 219 -6.74 6.98 -15.81
N ALA A 220 -5.79 6.28 -16.44
CA ALA A 220 -6.09 5.38 -17.55
C ALA A 220 -6.55 4.00 -17.09
N LYS A 221 -6.07 3.54 -15.93
CA LYS A 221 -6.36 2.21 -15.37
C LYS A 221 -6.63 2.33 -13.87
N SER A 222 -7.80 1.87 -13.45
CA SER A 222 -8.15 1.75 -12.04
C SER A 222 -7.62 0.44 -11.48
N ILE A 223 -6.80 0.50 -10.43
CA ILE A 223 -6.33 -0.68 -9.69
C ILE A 223 -7.22 -0.83 -8.46
N LYS A 224 -8.19 -1.74 -8.55
CA LYS A 224 -9.16 -2.00 -7.47
C LYS A 224 -8.56 -2.96 -6.44
N LYS A 225 -7.75 -2.42 -5.53
CA LYS A 225 -6.99 -3.23 -4.57
C LYS A 225 -7.09 -2.64 -3.16
N TRP A 226 -7.03 -3.48 -2.14
CA TRP A 226 -6.78 -3.03 -0.77
C TRP A 226 -5.47 -3.60 -0.27
N TRP A 227 -4.90 -2.91 0.73
CA TRP A 227 -3.70 -3.31 1.43
C TRP A 227 -3.98 -3.29 2.93
N LEU A 228 -3.39 -4.24 3.65
CA LEU A 228 -3.54 -4.41 5.09
C LEU A 228 -2.18 -4.64 5.73
N PHE A 229 -1.88 -3.89 6.79
CA PHE A 229 -0.77 -4.20 7.70
C PHE A 229 -1.29 -4.49 9.09
N SER A 230 -0.58 -5.37 9.79
CA SER A 230 -0.59 -5.42 11.24
C SER A 230 0.83 -5.27 11.79
N GLN A 231 0.93 -4.71 12.99
CA GLN A 231 2.15 -4.63 13.78
C GLN A 231 1.80 -4.85 15.24
N GLU A 232 2.36 -5.87 15.85
CA GLU A 232 2.42 -5.98 17.31
C GLU A 232 3.67 -5.29 17.84
N ARG A 233 3.49 -4.39 18.81
CA ARG A 233 4.61 -3.70 19.46
C ARG A 233 4.18 -3.17 20.83
N ASP A 234 5.04 -3.33 21.83
CA ASP A 234 4.89 -2.71 23.16
C ASP A 234 3.51 -2.98 23.81
N GLY A 235 2.99 -4.21 23.68
CA GLY A 235 1.69 -4.61 24.22
C GLY A 235 0.48 -4.04 23.45
N VAL A 236 0.69 -3.61 22.21
CA VAL A 236 -0.33 -2.99 21.37
C VAL A 236 -0.29 -3.58 19.96
N LEU A 237 -1.46 -3.99 19.47
CA LEU A 237 -1.67 -4.34 18.07
C LEU A 237 -2.12 -3.11 17.28
N THR A 238 -1.34 -2.71 16.28
CA THR A 238 -1.73 -1.70 15.29
C THR A 238 -2.17 -2.40 14.02
N VAL A 239 -3.38 -2.10 13.53
CA VAL A 239 -3.89 -2.62 12.25
C VAL A 239 -4.22 -1.46 11.34
N CYS A 240 -3.80 -1.53 10.07
CA CYS A 240 -4.02 -0.49 9.08
C CYS A 240 -4.63 -1.09 7.81
N VAL A 241 -5.76 -0.58 7.35
CA VAL A 241 -6.34 -0.88 6.02
C VAL A 241 -6.17 0.34 5.13
N CYS A 242 -5.73 0.14 3.89
CA CYS A 242 -5.56 1.20 2.90
C CYS A 242 -6.30 0.83 1.60
N ASP A 243 -6.99 1.81 1.03
CA ASP A 243 -7.40 1.84 -0.37
C ASP A 243 -6.90 3.11 -1.05
N LEU A 244 -6.66 3.02 -2.35
CA LEU A 244 -6.28 4.14 -3.20
C LEU A 244 -7.46 4.52 -4.11
N GLY A 245 -8.65 4.60 -3.54
CA GLY A 245 -9.87 4.98 -4.23
C GLY A 245 -10.17 6.47 -4.20
N ILE A 246 -11.45 6.80 -4.39
CA ILE A 246 -11.95 8.18 -4.41
C ILE A 246 -12.09 8.82 -3.02
N GLY A 247 -12.01 8.01 -1.96
CA GLY A 247 -12.20 8.43 -0.58
C GLY A 247 -13.67 8.58 -0.17
N ILE A 248 -13.90 8.54 1.14
CA ILE A 248 -15.22 8.64 1.77
C ILE A 248 -15.96 9.92 1.35
N PRO A 249 -15.35 11.13 1.37
CA PRO A 249 -16.08 12.35 1.04
C PRO A 249 -16.73 12.31 -0.34
N ARG A 250 -15.99 11.82 -1.36
CA ARG A 250 -16.52 11.70 -2.74
C ARG A 250 -17.54 10.58 -2.87
N SER A 251 -17.34 9.46 -2.16
CA SER A 251 -18.29 8.33 -2.25
C SER A 251 -19.67 8.68 -1.68
N LEU A 252 -19.76 9.60 -0.70
CA LEU A 252 -21.03 10.05 -0.10
C LEU A 252 -21.85 10.97 -1.02
N THR A 253 -21.19 11.74 -1.88
CA THR A 253 -21.86 12.68 -2.80
C THR A 253 -22.39 12.02 -4.06
N ARG A 254 -22.19 10.70 -4.20
CA ARG A 254 -22.65 9.95 -5.36
C ARG A 254 -24.13 9.60 -5.25
N ASN A 255 -24.86 9.87 -6.32
CA ASN A 255 -26.26 9.50 -6.47
C ASN A 255 -26.39 8.13 -7.14
N THR A 256 -26.94 7.16 -6.42
CA THR A 256 -27.29 5.83 -6.95
C THR A 256 -28.78 5.58 -6.72
N PRO A 257 -29.42 4.65 -7.46
CA PRO A 257 -30.85 4.38 -7.31
C PRO A 257 -31.29 4.02 -5.87
N SER A 258 -30.35 3.54 -5.04
CA SER A 258 -30.56 3.17 -3.64
C SER A 258 -30.46 4.33 -2.64
N VAL A 259 -30.04 5.53 -3.07
CA VAL A 259 -29.89 6.72 -2.21
C VAL A 259 -31.25 7.38 -2.02
N LYS A 260 -31.60 7.73 -0.78
CA LYS A 260 -32.83 8.47 -0.48
C LYS A 260 -32.78 9.88 -1.05
N GLU A 261 -33.92 10.38 -1.52
CA GLU A 261 -34.04 11.71 -2.14
C GLU A 261 -33.55 12.85 -1.23
N ASP A 262 -33.80 12.75 0.08
CA ASP A 262 -33.43 13.76 1.07
C ASP A 262 -31.98 13.67 1.58
N TRP A 263 -31.24 12.62 1.21
CA TRP A 263 -29.86 12.38 1.67
C TRP A 263 -28.94 13.58 1.41
N PHE A 264 -28.96 14.12 0.19
CA PHE A 264 -28.08 15.23 -0.17
C PHE A 264 -28.41 16.50 0.60
N GLY A 265 -29.69 16.74 0.89
CA GLY A 265 -30.14 17.83 1.75
C GLY A 265 -29.58 17.68 3.17
N ARG A 266 -29.71 16.49 3.76
CA ARG A 266 -29.17 16.18 5.10
C ARG A 266 -27.66 16.30 5.15
N LEU A 267 -26.94 15.73 4.17
CA LEU A 267 -25.48 15.80 4.10
C LEU A 267 -25.01 17.25 3.99
N LYS A 268 -25.62 18.05 3.12
CA LYS A 268 -25.29 19.47 2.95
C LYS A 268 -25.57 20.26 4.23
N ALA A 269 -26.69 20.01 4.89
CA ALA A 269 -27.02 20.64 6.17
C ALA A 269 -25.99 20.27 7.25
N PHE A 270 -25.63 19.00 7.37
CA PHE A 270 -24.64 18.51 8.33
C PHE A 270 -23.26 19.15 8.11
N ILE A 271 -22.76 19.16 6.87
CA ILE A 271 -21.48 19.79 6.54
C ILE A 271 -21.53 21.29 6.83
N LYS A 272 -22.62 21.98 6.49
CA LYS A 272 -22.78 23.42 6.76
C LYS A 272 -22.76 23.73 8.25
N LEU A 273 -23.37 22.89 9.09
CA LEU A 273 -23.38 23.04 10.56
C LEU A 273 -21.99 22.82 11.16
N ASN A 274 -21.14 22.02 10.52
CA ASN A 274 -19.82 21.65 11.03
C ASN A 274 -18.65 22.42 10.40
N LYS A 275 -18.91 23.30 9.43
CA LYS A 275 -17.88 24.00 8.63
C LYS A 275 -16.90 24.86 9.43
N GLU A 276 -17.33 25.36 10.60
CA GLU A 276 -16.49 26.22 11.45
C GLU A 276 -15.51 25.39 12.28
N LYS A 277 -15.86 24.13 12.55
CA LYS A 277 -15.05 23.20 13.33
C LYS A 277 -14.15 22.33 12.46
N TYR A 278 -14.62 21.95 11.27
CA TYR A 278 -13.99 20.95 10.42
C TYR A 278 -13.91 21.37 8.95
N ASN A 279 -12.87 20.92 8.24
CA ASN A 279 -12.86 21.00 6.79
C ASN A 279 -13.95 20.09 6.18
N ASN A 280 -14.29 20.32 4.91
CA ASN A 280 -15.37 19.60 4.24
C ASN A 280 -15.20 18.07 4.28
N ASP A 281 -13.97 17.58 4.05
CA ASP A 281 -13.70 16.13 4.05
C ASP A 281 -13.86 15.51 5.44
N SER A 282 -13.38 16.17 6.49
CA SER A 282 -13.55 15.68 7.87
C SER A 282 -15.01 15.73 8.30
N ALA A 283 -15.74 16.79 7.92
CA ALA A 283 -17.19 16.89 8.15
C ALA A 283 -17.95 15.78 7.41
N ALA A 284 -17.53 15.43 6.19
CA ALA A 284 -18.12 14.35 5.42
C ALA A 284 -17.85 12.97 6.05
N ILE A 285 -16.63 12.71 6.53
CA ILE A 285 -16.30 11.48 7.26
C ILE A 285 -17.18 11.37 8.52
N LYS A 286 -17.30 12.46 9.31
CA LYS A 286 -18.17 12.50 10.49
C LYS A 286 -19.65 12.27 10.12
N ALA A 287 -20.13 12.86 9.03
CA ALA A 287 -21.49 12.63 8.54
C ALA A 287 -21.73 11.16 8.17
N ALA A 288 -20.75 10.49 7.56
CA ALA A 288 -20.86 9.07 7.24
C ALA A 288 -21.03 8.19 8.49
N ILE A 289 -20.43 8.58 9.60
CA ILE A 289 -20.51 7.88 10.89
C ILE A 289 -21.85 8.17 11.59
N GLU A 290 -22.29 9.43 11.61
CA GLU A 290 -23.44 9.85 12.43
C GLU A 290 -24.79 9.72 11.73
N ILE A 291 -24.87 10.12 10.46
CA ILE A 291 -26.11 10.15 9.70
C ILE A 291 -26.11 9.19 8.51
N GLY A 292 -25.01 8.47 8.27
CA GLY A 292 -24.84 7.58 7.12
C GLY A 292 -25.88 6.46 7.04
N ASN A 293 -26.41 6.00 8.18
CA ASN A 293 -27.48 5.00 8.24
C ASN A 293 -28.78 5.48 7.56
N THR A 294 -28.96 6.79 7.39
CA THR A 294 -30.11 7.37 6.70
C THR A 294 -29.95 7.41 5.18
N ARG A 295 -28.74 7.15 4.64
CA ARG A 295 -28.40 7.32 3.22
C ARG A 295 -29.20 6.41 2.28
N THR A 296 -29.51 5.18 2.69
CA THR A 296 -30.14 4.17 1.82
C THR A 296 -31.40 3.57 2.45
N ASN A 297 -32.25 2.96 1.61
CA ASN A 297 -33.40 2.17 2.06
C ASN A 297 -33.08 0.69 2.29
N LEU A 298 -31.83 0.27 2.10
CA LEU A 298 -31.44 -1.13 2.22
C LEU A 298 -31.06 -1.43 3.69
N PRO A 299 -31.64 -2.48 4.32
CA PRO A 299 -31.44 -2.77 5.74
C PRO A 299 -29.98 -2.84 6.20
N ASN A 300 -29.08 -3.27 5.30
CA ASN A 300 -27.66 -3.54 5.56
C ASN A 300 -26.69 -2.58 4.84
N ARG A 301 -27.16 -1.45 4.26
CA ARG A 301 -26.28 -0.47 3.59
C ARG A 301 -26.30 0.88 4.30
N GLY A 302 -25.18 1.59 4.23
CA GLY A 302 -25.00 2.90 4.88
C GLY A 302 -24.66 2.84 6.37
N LYS A 303 -24.49 1.65 6.95
CA LYS A 303 -24.18 1.47 8.38
C LYS A 303 -22.71 1.15 8.67
N GLY A 304 -21.89 0.94 7.64
CA GLY A 304 -20.56 0.37 7.77
C GLY A 304 -19.61 1.08 8.73
N LEU A 305 -19.34 2.36 8.48
CA LEU A 305 -18.46 3.14 9.36
C LEU A 305 -19.04 3.27 10.77
N ASN A 306 -20.36 3.41 10.92
CA ASN A 306 -21.01 3.43 12.24
C ASN A 306 -20.82 2.09 12.98
N GLN A 307 -20.91 0.95 12.29
CA GLN A 307 -20.66 -0.37 12.87
C GLN A 307 -19.21 -0.53 13.32
N ILE A 308 -18.24 -0.10 12.51
CA ILE A 308 -16.81 -0.09 12.89
C ILE A 308 -16.63 0.70 14.21
N ILE A 309 -17.19 1.91 14.27
CA ILE A 309 -17.09 2.79 15.44
C ILE A 309 -17.79 2.21 16.68
N ASN A 310 -18.95 1.59 16.53
CA ASN A 310 -19.65 0.95 17.65
C ASN A 310 -18.88 -0.27 18.17
N LYS A 311 -18.28 -1.06 17.27
CA LYS A 311 -17.51 -2.26 17.62
C LYS A 311 -16.24 -1.91 18.40
N ILE A 312 -15.44 -0.95 17.95
CA ILE A 312 -14.25 -0.52 18.71
C ILE A 312 -14.61 0.01 20.09
N ASN A 313 -15.79 0.62 20.22
CA ASN A 313 -16.26 1.17 21.49
C ASN A 313 -16.73 0.09 22.47
N THR A 314 -16.76 -1.20 22.12
CA THR A 314 -17.03 -2.27 23.08
C THR A 314 -15.78 -3.09 23.44
N MET A 315 -14.68 -2.91 22.69
CA MET A 315 -13.45 -3.69 22.86
C MET A 315 -12.57 -3.15 24.00
N THR A 316 -11.84 -4.05 24.67
CA THR A 316 -10.74 -3.72 25.62
C THR A 316 -11.07 -2.69 26.70
N GLY A 317 -12.34 -2.61 27.13
CA GLY A 317 -12.80 -1.61 28.10
C GLY A 317 -12.70 -0.17 27.58
N HIS A 318 -13.06 0.07 26.31
CA HIS A 318 -13.07 1.38 25.65
C HIS A 318 -11.69 2.00 25.39
N LYS A 319 -10.63 1.18 25.37
CA LYS A 319 -9.24 1.63 25.21
C LYS A 319 -8.72 1.62 23.76
N VAL A 320 -9.51 1.15 22.81
CA VAL A 320 -9.12 1.15 21.39
C VAL A 320 -9.14 2.57 20.83
N SER A 321 -8.04 2.95 20.17
CA SER A 321 -8.01 4.17 19.34
C SER A 321 -8.30 3.82 17.88
N ILE A 322 -8.95 4.73 17.17
CA ILE A 322 -9.12 4.64 15.72
C ILE A 322 -8.80 5.98 15.06
N ALA A 323 -8.19 5.92 13.88
CA ALA A 323 -8.10 7.05 12.98
C ALA A 323 -8.60 6.65 11.59
N ILE A 324 -9.66 7.31 11.13
CA ILE A 324 -10.16 7.21 9.75
C ILE A 324 -9.63 8.42 8.99
N LEU A 325 -8.73 8.18 8.05
CA LEU A 325 -8.14 9.18 7.19
C LEU A 325 -8.70 9.04 5.78
N SER A 326 -9.24 10.11 5.20
CA SER A 326 -9.70 10.06 3.82
C SER A 326 -9.54 11.40 3.12
N ASN A 327 -8.87 11.40 1.97
CA ASN A 327 -8.51 12.61 1.23
C ASN A 327 -7.87 13.67 2.15
N TYR A 328 -8.48 14.86 2.29
CA TYR A 328 -7.97 15.97 3.12
C TYR A 328 -8.43 15.91 4.58
N GLY A 329 -9.27 14.94 4.94
CA GLY A 329 -9.93 14.89 6.25
C GLY A 329 -9.50 13.73 7.13
N SER A 330 -9.89 13.82 8.40
CA SER A 330 -9.88 12.68 9.31
C SER A 330 -11.03 12.70 10.31
N TYR A 331 -11.24 11.55 10.92
CA TYR A 331 -12.02 11.38 12.15
C TYR A 331 -11.22 10.45 13.08
N ILE A 332 -10.90 10.91 14.30
CA ILE A 332 -9.99 10.24 15.21
C ILE A 332 -10.64 10.13 16.60
N ILE A 333 -10.74 8.91 17.12
CA ILE A 333 -10.99 8.66 18.54
C ILE A 333 -9.64 8.29 19.14
N ASN A 334 -9.08 9.19 19.95
CA ASN A 334 -7.74 9.05 20.48
C ASN A 334 -7.80 8.56 21.93
N ARG A 335 -7.30 7.36 22.22
CA ARG A 335 -7.17 6.80 23.59
C ARG A 335 -5.71 6.68 24.03
N GLY A 336 -4.85 7.57 23.50
CA GLY A 336 -3.40 7.56 23.74
C GLY A 336 -2.57 7.21 22.51
N PHE A 337 -3.22 6.98 21.35
CA PHE A 337 -2.55 6.64 20.09
C PHE A 337 -1.72 7.79 19.52
N VAL A 338 -2.29 8.99 19.46
CA VAL A 338 -1.60 10.17 18.96
C VAL A 338 -1.27 11.04 20.17
N THR A 339 0.00 11.01 20.58
CA THR A 339 0.50 11.69 21.79
C THR A 339 0.28 13.20 21.77
N ASP A 340 0.31 13.80 20.59
CA ASP A 340 0.18 15.25 20.40
C ASP A 340 -1.30 15.70 20.30
N LEU A 341 -2.25 14.79 20.44
CA LEU A 341 -3.69 15.07 20.45
C LEU A 341 -4.28 14.73 21.83
N PRO A 342 -5.33 15.46 22.28
CA PRO A 342 -6.03 15.09 23.50
C PRO A 342 -6.69 13.72 23.35
N THR A 343 -6.86 13.04 24.47
CA THR A 343 -7.69 11.82 24.51
C THR A 343 -9.16 12.18 24.35
N THR A 344 -9.92 11.37 23.60
CA THR A 344 -11.32 11.64 23.29
C THR A 344 -12.17 10.38 23.30
N ASP A 345 -13.46 10.59 23.43
CA ASP A 345 -14.50 9.57 23.34
C ASP A 345 -15.19 9.59 21.98
N ILE A 346 -16.17 8.71 21.78
CA ILE A 346 -16.97 8.65 20.54
C ILE A 346 -17.70 9.98 20.26
N ILE A 347 -18.12 10.67 21.31
CA ILE A 347 -18.88 11.93 21.24
C ILE A 347 -17.95 13.08 20.80
N ASP A 348 -16.76 13.13 21.39
CA ASP A 348 -15.81 14.23 21.23
C ASP A 348 -14.66 13.94 20.27
N ALA A 349 -14.84 12.96 19.39
CA ALA A 349 -13.86 12.57 18.39
C ALA A 349 -13.32 13.80 17.61
N ILE A 350 -12.01 13.79 17.38
CA ILE A 350 -11.28 14.90 16.76
C ILE A 350 -11.26 14.72 15.25
N ALA A 351 -11.50 15.80 14.54
CA ALA A 351 -11.23 15.88 13.11
C ALA A 351 -10.03 16.80 12.88
N VAL A 352 -8.94 16.24 12.34
CA VAL A 352 -7.72 16.97 12.04
C VAL A 352 -7.74 17.35 10.56
N PRO A 353 -7.75 18.63 10.20
CA PRO A 353 -7.68 19.03 8.81
C PRO A 353 -6.26 18.85 8.26
N TYR A 354 -6.15 18.40 7.01
CA TYR A 354 -4.87 18.27 6.31
C TYR A 354 -4.86 19.13 5.06
N THR A 355 -3.69 19.66 4.72
CA THR A 355 -3.49 20.45 3.50
C THR A 355 -3.24 19.60 2.26
N GLU A 356 -2.84 18.33 2.44
CA GLU A 356 -2.57 17.41 1.35
C GLU A 356 -3.53 16.22 1.43
N SER A 357 -4.17 15.90 0.31
CA SER A 357 -5.00 14.70 0.18
C SER A 357 -4.13 13.46 0.08
N ILE A 358 -4.51 12.38 0.76
CA ILE A 358 -3.96 11.04 0.50
C ILE A 358 -4.59 10.35 -0.73
N ASP A 359 -5.61 10.95 -1.33
CA ASP A 359 -6.31 10.46 -2.51
C ASP A 359 -6.73 8.99 -2.34
N GLY A 360 -7.54 8.72 -1.33
CA GLY A 360 -7.85 7.37 -0.87
C GLY A 360 -8.30 7.37 0.58
N THR A 361 -8.39 6.19 1.16
CA THR A 361 -8.76 6.01 2.57
C THR A 361 -7.75 5.14 3.27
N VAL A 362 -7.36 5.54 4.48
CA VAL A 362 -6.60 4.69 5.41
C VAL A 362 -7.34 4.67 6.75
N ILE A 363 -7.65 3.48 7.25
CA ILE A 363 -8.21 3.28 8.58
C ILE A 363 -7.17 2.61 9.44
N VAL A 364 -6.89 3.18 10.61
CA VAL A 364 -5.88 2.71 11.55
C VAL A 364 -6.55 2.42 12.88
N TRP A 365 -6.35 1.22 13.41
CA TRP A 365 -6.74 0.82 14.75
C TRP A 365 -5.49 0.65 15.61
N GLN A 366 -5.57 1.09 16.85
CA GLN A 366 -4.59 0.77 17.89
C GLN A 366 -5.31 0.07 19.04
N ILE A 367 -5.02 -1.20 19.23
CA ILE A 367 -5.76 -2.12 20.10
C ILE A 367 -4.78 -2.64 21.16
N PRO A 368 -4.98 -2.31 22.45
CA PRO A 368 -4.22 -2.92 23.53
C PRO A 368 -4.43 -4.43 23.55
N LEU A 369 -3.35 -5.20 23.76
CA LEU A 369 -3.49 -6.65 23.93
C LEU A 369 -4.21 -6.95 25.25
N ASP A 370 -5.22 -7.81 25.20
CA ASP A 370 -6.10 -8.13 26.33
C ASP A 370 -6.15 -9.63 26.65
N LYS A 371 -5.45 -10.47 25.88
CA LYS A 371 -5.23 -11.87 26.23
C LYS A 371 -4.00 -11.97 27.13
N GLN A 372 -4.20 -12.51 28.34
CA GLN A 372 -3.08 -12.78 29.23
C GLN A 372 -2.29 -13.97 28.68
N ASN A 373 -0.96 -13.84 28.59
CA ASN A 373 -0.09 -15.00 28.40
C ASN A 373 -0.19 -15.87 29.67
N VAL A 374 -0.98 -16.94 29.58
CA VAL A 374 -1.22 -17.89 30.68
C VAL A 374 0.09 -18.55 31.14
N ASP A 375 1.14 -18.54 30.30
CA ASP A 375 2.44 -19.14 30.61
C ASP A 375 3.29 -18.36 31.63
N ALA A 376 2.96 -17.10 31.94
CA ALA A 376 3.71 -16.30 32.90
C ALA A 376 3.27 -16.52 34.36
N LEU A 377 2.09 -17.11 34.60
CA LEU A 377 1.54 -17.31 35.94
C LEU A 377 1.84 -18.70 36.55
N VAL A 378 2.44 -19.61 35.78
CA VAL A 378 2.78 -20.96 36.26
C VAL A 378 4.22 -21.08 36.75
N LYS A 379 5.08 -20.08 36.49
CA LYS A 379 6.50 -20.10 36.91
C LYS A 379 6.81 -19.31 38.19
N SER A 380 5.81 -18.80 38.90
CA SER A 380 6.01 -18.10 40.18
C SER A 380 5.75 -18.96 41.42
N ASP A 381 5.26 -20.19 41.24
CA ASP A 381 4.89 -21.11 42.33
C ASP A 381 5.71 -22.43 42.35
N GLU A 382 6.89 -22.45 41.71
CA GLU A 382 7.95 -23.44 41.96
C GLU A 382 9.21 -22.72 42.46
#